data_AF-A0A4S9M1L9-F1
#
_entry.id   AF-A0A4S9M1L9-F1
#
_cell.length_a   1.000
_cell.length_b   1.000
_cell.length_c   1.000
_cell.angle_alpha   90.00
_cell.angle_beta   90.00
_cell.angle_gamma   90.00
#
_symmetry.space_group_name_H-M   'P 1'
#
loop_
_entity.id
_entity.type
_entity.pdbx_description
1 polymer ?
#
loop_
_entity_poly.entity_id
_entity_poly.type
_entity_poly.pdbx_seq_one_letter_code
_entity_poly.pdbx_strand_id
1 'polypeptide(L)'
;MTLAPRTSVFKDKLDLFVHNAANQGQVVNLEVRGQDVWRMRVNVYLGDQVVMSSKRTEKLAGYIPGKRPDWKVDIGEGLDASLAAVIMVVLAATLYDSSITTSFTAAAAAGEAGSTAAGN
;
A
#
# COMPACT_ATOMS: atom_id res chain seq x y z
N MET A 1 5.01 9.74 0.59
CA MET A 1 4.40 8.47 0.15
C MET A 1 3.56 8.75 -1.07
N THR A 2 3.73 7.96 -2.13
CA THR A 2 3.02 8.12 -3.40
C THR A 2 2.27 6.83 -3.71
N LEU A 3 0.98 6.95 -4.00
CA LEU A 3 0.11 5.81 -4.33
C LEU A 3 0.18 5.53 -5.83
N ALA A 4 0.40 4.27 -6.21
CA ALA A 4 0.41 3.80 -7.59
C ALA A 4 -0.50 2.57 -7.75
N PRO A 5 -1.83 2.75 -7.84
CA PRO A 5 -2.77 1.75 -8.29
C PRO A 5 -2.35 1.21 -9.65
N ARG A 6 -2.36 -0.11 -9.79
CA ARG A 6 -2.16 -0.75 -11.08
C ARG A 6 -3.50 -1.16 -11.66
N THR A 7 -3.70 -0.89 -12.95
CA THR A 7 -4.77 -1.52 -13.72
C THR A 7 -4.53 -3.02 -13.73
N SER A 8 -5.43 -3.77 -13.11
CA SER A 8 -5.39 -5.22 -13.06
C SER A 8 -6.80 -5.76 -13.25
N VAL A 9 -6.91 -6.87 -13.98
CA VAL A 9 -8.19 -7.56 -14.23
C VAL A 9 -8.81 -8.04 -12.91
N PHE A 10 -7.96 -8.40 -11.95
CA PHE A 10 -8.32 -8.60 -10.55
C PHE A 10 -7.92 -7.33 -9.79
N LYS A 11 -8.89 -6.59 -9.26
CA LYS A 11 -8.81 -5.20 -8.73
C LYS A 11 -7.91 -5.02 -7.49
N ASP A 12 -6.78 -5.72 -7.41
CA ASP A 12 -6.17 -6.10 -6.13
C ASP A 12 -4.74 -5.60 -5.92
N LYS A 13 -4.19 -4.81 -6.85
CA LYS A 13 -2.77 -4.42 -6.81
C LYS A 13 -2.59 -2.91 -6.72
N LEU A 14 -2.17 -2.46 -5.54
CA LEU A 14 -1.74 -1.10 -5.22
C LEU A 14 -0.27 -1.15 -4.84
N ASP A 15 0.56 -0.37 -5.51
CA ASP A 15 1.94 -0.16 -5.09
C ASP A 15 2.03 1.17 -4.32
N LEU A 16 2.87 1.20 -3.30
CA LEU A 16 3.18 2.40 -2.54
C LEU A 16 4.67 2.69 -2.59
N PHE A 17 5.01 3.88 -3.06
CA PHE A 17 6.38 4.38 -3.06
C PHE A 17 6.59 5.26 -1.83
N VAL A 18 7.52 4.87 -0.97
CA VAL A 18 7.81 5.55 0.29
C VAL A 18 9.28 5.92 0.32
N HIS A 19 9.59 7.18 0.63
CA HIS A 19 10.96 7.59 0.88
C HIS A 19 11.37 7.13 2.28
N ASN A 20 12.36 6.25 2.35
CA ASN A 20 12.89 5.77 3.61
C ASN A 20 13.92 6.77 4.15
N ALA A 21 13.50 7.62 5.08
CA ALA A 21 14.38 8.58 5.73
C ALA A 21 15.54 7.91 6.51
N ALA A 22 15.35 6.68 7.01
CA ALA A 22 16.38 5.95 7.75
C ALA A 22 17.48 5.36 6.84
N ASN A 23 17.20 5.19 5.54
CA ASN A 23 18.16 4.66 4.57
C ASN A 23 18.46 5.68 3.47
N GLN A 24 19.02 6.82 3.85
CA GLN A 24 19.47 7.88 2.94
C GLN A 24 18.38 8.44 2.00
N GLY A 25 17.11 8.33 2.37
CA GLY A 25 15.99 8.80 1.54
C GLY A 25 15.64 7.88 0.37
N GLN A 26 16.18 6.65 0.33
CA GLN A 26 15.91 5.69 -0.75
C GLN A 26 14.40 5.48 -0.93
N VAL A 27 13.94 5.52 -2.18
CA VAL A 27 12.57 5.18 -2.53
C VAL A 27 12.38 3.67 -2.45
N VAL A 28 11.47 3.25 -1.60
CA VAL A 28 11.10 1.86 -1.38
C VAL A 28 9.72 1.61 -1.98
N ASN A 29 9.58 0.51 -2.70
CA ASN A 29 8.29 0.03 -3.20
C ASN A 29 7.69 -0.98 -2.22
N LEU A 30 6.50 -0.67 -1.71
CA LEU A 30 5.68 -1.58 -0.95
C LEU A 30 4.54 -2.09 -1.84
N GLU A 31 4.54 -3.37 -2.14
CA GLU A 31 3.48 -3.98 -2.94
C GLU A 31 2.33 -4.41 -2.03
N VAL A 32 1.14 -3.88 -2.28
CA VAL A 32 -0.06 -4.30 -1.56
C VAL A 32 -0.86 -5.25 -2.42
N ARG A 33 -1.14 -6.42 -1.86
CA ARG A 33 -1.79 -7.52 -2.55
C ARG A 33 -3.00 -8.01 -1.75
N GLY A 34 -4.02 -8.48 -2.46
CA GLY A 34 -5.21 -9.10 -1.86
C GLY A 34 -6.31 -8.10 -1.49
N GLN A 35 -6.37 -6.95 -2.15
CA GLN A 35 -7.38 -5.91 -1.92
C GLN A 35 -8.79 -6.25 -2.46
N ASP A 36 -9.01 -7.45 -2.99
CA ASP A 36 -10.31 -7.91 -3.44
C ASP A 36 -11.37 -7.75 -2.33
N VAL A 37 -12.52 -7.17 -2.65
CA VAL A 37 -13.69 -7.09 -1.76
C VAL A 37 -14.09 -8.45 -1.21
N TRP A 38 -13.86 -9.53 -1.96
CA TRP A 38 -14.13 -10.90 -1.50
C TRP A 38 -13.03 -11.48 -0.61
N ARG A 39 -11.81 -10.96 -0.69
CA ARG A 39 -10.68 -11.37 0.16
C ARG A 39 -10.71 -10.60 1.48
N MET A 40 -10.68 -11.32 2.59
CA MET A 40 -10.67 -10.71 3.91
C MET A 40 -9.28 -10.25 4.37
N ARG A 41 -8.22 -10.64 3.65
CA ARG A 41 -6.83 -10.44 4.06
C ARG A 41 -6.05 -9.70 2.98
N VAL A 42 -5.38 -8.64 3.39
CA VAL A 42 -4.45 -7.85 2.59
C VAL A 42 -3.05 -8.05 3.18
N ASN A 43 -2.05 -8.20 2.32
CA ASN A 43 -0.66 -8.29 2.72
C ASN A 43 0.13 -7.19 2.00
N VAL A 44 1.05 -6.57 2.74
CA VAL A 44 2.00 -5.57 2.24
C VAL A 44 3.38 -6.21 2.20
N TYR A 45 4.04 -6.10 1.06
CA TYR A 45 5.32 -6.73 0.79
C TYR A 45 6.41 -5.70 0.55
N LEU A 46 7.58 -5.96 1.10
CA LEU A 46 8.84 -5.33 0.71
C LEU A 46 9.67 -6.38 -0.05
N GLY A 47 9.72 -6.28 -1.38
CA GLY A 47 10.23 -7.38 -2.21
C GLY A 47 9.38 -8.64 -2.01
N ASP A 48 10.00 -9.72 -1.53
CA ASP A 48 9.33 -10.99 -1.23
C ASP A 48 8.92 -11.16 0.25
N GLN A 49 9.28 -10.20 1.12
CA GLN A 49 8.99 -10.28 2.55
C GLN A 49 7.66 -9.60 2.89
N VAL A 50 6.80 -10.28 3.66
CA VAL A 50 5.60 -9.66 4.24
C VAL A 50 6.01 -8.78 5.42
N VAL A 51 5.76 -7.47 5.30
CA VAL A 51 6.06 -6.48 6.36
C VAL A 51 4.81 -6.05 7.12
N MET A 52 3.62 -6.32 6.57
CA MET A 52 2.35 -6.07 7.24
C MET A 52 1.28 -7.01 6.67
N SER A 53 0.42 -7.51 7.55
CA SER A 53 -0.83 -8.19 7.19
C SER A 53 -1.99 -7.46 7.84
N SER A 54 -3.07 -7.25 7.10
CA SER A 54 -4.35 -6.82 7.68
C SER A 54 -5.45 -7.80 7.33
N LYS A 55 -6.34 -8.06 8.30
CA LYS A 55 -7.49 -8.94 8.15
C LYS A 55 -8.74 -8.23 8.67
N ARG A 56 -9.75 -8.10 7.81
CA ARG A 56 -11.09 -7.68 8.25
C ARG A 56 -11.64 -8.70 9.23
N THR A 57 -12.17 -8.24 10.36
CA THR A 57 -12.80 -9.12 11.35
C THR A 57 -14.14 -9.66 10.84
N GLU A 58 -14.83 -8.86 10.03
CA GLU A 58 -16.13 -9.22 9.49
C GLU A 58 -16.26 -8.91 7.99
N LYS A 59 -16.73 -9.90 7.22
CA LYS A 59 -16.89 -9.78 5.76
C LYS A 59 -18.04 -8.87 5.35
N LEU A 60 -19.12 -8.85 6.14
CA LEU A 60 -20.37 -8.17 5.80
C LEU A 60 -20.51 -6.78 6.44
N ALA A 61 -19.58 -6.36 7.30
CA ALA A 61 -19.67 -5.09 8.01
C ALA A 61 -19.83 -3.88 7.07
N GLY A 62 -19.21 -3.92 5.88
CA GLY A 62 -19.35 -2.87 4.86
C GLY A 62 -20.76 -2.72 4.26
N TYR A 63 -21.65 -3.70 4.46
CA TYR A 63 -23.03 -3.69 3.96
C TYR A 63 -24.07 -3.44 5.05
N ILE A 64 -23.66 -3.34 6.32
CA ILE A 64 -24.56 -3.10 7.44
C ILE A 64 -24.55 -1.60 7.76
N PRO A 65 -25.66 -0.88 7.53
CA PRO A 65 -25.74 0.55 7.83
C PRO A 65 -25.38 0.83 9.30
N GLY A 66 -24.47 1.78 9.53
CA GLY A 66 -24.02 2.17 10.86
C GLY A 66 -22.94 1.27 11.48
N LYS A 67 -22.64 0.10 10.90
CA LYS A 67 -21.54 -0.74 11.36
C LYS A 67 -20.24 -0.33 10.69
N ARG A 68 -19.23 0.02 11.49
CA ARG A 68 -17.89 0.28 10.97
C ARG A 68 -17.16 -1.03 10.74
N PRO A 69 -16.49 -1.24 9.59
CA PRO A 69 -15.55 -2.33 9.43
C PRO A 69 -14.42 -2.21 10.46
N ASP A 70 -13.96 -3.37 10.93
CA ASP A 70 -12.87 -3.48 11.89
C ASP A 70 -11.79 -4.41 11.31
N TRP A 71 -10.54 -4.12 11.66
CA TRP A 71 -9.37 -4.78 11.09
C TRP A 71 -8.42 -5.18 12.20
N LYS A 72 -7.99 -6.44 12.17
CA LYS A 72 -6.77 -6.86 12.86
C LYS A 72 -5.59 -6.58 11.94
N VAL A 73 -4.59 -5.87 12.46
CA VAL A 73 -3.37 -5.52 11.73
C VAL A 73 -2.18 -6.11 12.47
N ASP A 74 -1.40 -6.93 11.77
CA ASP A 74 -0.14 -7.48 12.24
C ASP A 74 0.99 -6.71 11.54
N ILE A 75 1.80 -5.98 12.31
CA ILE A 75 2.90 -5.14 11.82
C ILE A 75 4.20 -5.92 12.05
N GLY A 76 4.97 -6.14 10.99
CA GLY A 76 6.28 -6.79 11.05
C GLY A 76 7.31 -5.89 11.73
N GLU A 77 8.35 -6.52 12.30
CA GLU A 77 9.47 -5.80 12.92
C GLU A 77 10.14 -4.84 11.90
N GLY A 78 10.44 -3.63 12.35
CA GLY A 78 11.08 -2.60 11.54
C GLY A 78 10.13 -1.79 10.65
N LEU A 79 8.84 -2.15 10.53
CA LEU A 79 7.85 -1.30 9.88
C LEU A 79 7.31 -0.25 10.85
N ASP A 80 7.37 1.02 10.46
CA ASP A 80 6.85 2.11 11.26
C ASP A 80 5.31 2.03 11.43
N ALA A 81 4.84 2.15 12.67
CA ALA A 81 3.43 2.03 13.00
C ALA A 81 2.58 3.18 12.42
N SER A 82 3.14 4.38 12.28
CA SER A 82 2.43 5.50 11.66
C SER A 82 2.25 5.29 10.16
N LEU A 83 3.27 4.75 9.48
CA LEU A 83 3.16 4.33 8.08
C LEU A 83 2.11 3.23 7.91
N ALA A 84 2.08 2.23 8.79
CA ALA A 84 1.06 1.19 8.77
C ALA A 84 -0.36 1.76 8.96
N ALA A 85 -0.53 2.74 9.86
CA ALA A 85 -1.82 3.41 10.06
C ALA A 85 -2.26 4.18 8.80
N VAL A 86 -1.36 4.89 8.13
CA VAL A 86 -1.66 5.59 6.87
C VAL A 86 -2.06 4.59 5.77
N ILE A 87 -1.35 3.47 5.64
CA ILE A 87 -1.70 2.39 4.70
C ILE A 87 -3.11 1.87 4.99
N MET A 88 -3.48 1.67 6.25
CA MET A 88 -4.83 1.22 6.62
C MET A 88 -5.92 2.23 6.24
N VAL A 89 -5.67 3.53 6.40
CA VAL A 89 -6.60 4.57 5.96
C VAL A 89 -6.80 4.51 4.44
N VAL A 90 -5.72 4.33 3.68
CA VAL A 90 -5.79 4.18 2.22
C VAL A 90 -6.59 2.92 1.85
N LEU A 91 -6.32 1.78 2.50
CA LEU A 91 -7.05 0.53 2.27
C LEU A 91 -8.55 0.67 2.57
N ALA A 92 -8.89 1.35 3.67
CA ALA A 92 -10.28 1.63 4.02
C ALA A 92 -10.94 2.54 2.97
N ALA A 93 -10.26 3.58 2.49
CA ALA A 93 -10.78 4.45 1.43
C ALA A 93 -11.00 3.69 0.11
N THR A 94 -10.05 2.85 -0.31
CA THR A 94 -10.16 2.05 -1.55
C THR A 94 -11.24 0.97 -1.48
N LEU A 95 -11.63 0.53 -0.28
CA LEU A 95 -12.74 -0.41 -0.12
C LEU A 95 -14.09 0.20 -0.46
N TYR A 96 -14.26 1.51 -0.22
CA TYR A 96 -15.48 2.23 -0.54
C TYR A 96 -15.43 2.90 -1.91
N ASP A 97 -14.24 3.30 -2.36
CA ASP A 97 -14.01 3.93 -3.66
C ASP A 97 -13.13 3.04 -4.54
N SER A 98 -13.77 2.34 -5.48
CA SER A 98 -13.10 1.43 -6.43
C SER A 98 -12.35 2.16 -7.55
N SER A 99 -12.38 3.50 -7.58
CA SER A 99 -11.94 4.33 -8.71
C SER A 99 -10.80 5.28 -8.34
N ILE A 100 -9.98 4.94 -7.34
CA ILE A 100 -8.83 5.76 -6.93
C ILE A 100 -7.89 5.94 -8.13
N THR A 101 -7.82 7.19 -8.61
CA THR A 101 -6.92 7.61 -9.68
C THR A 101 -5.60 8.08 -9.07
N THR A 102 -4.49 7.72 -9.69
CA THR A 102 -3.14 8.10 -9.22
C THR A 102 -2.53 9.24 -10.02
N SER A 103 -1.69 10.02 -9.34
CA SER A 103 -0.76 10.99 -9.92
C SER A 103 0.64 10.43 -10.19
N PHE A 104 0.88 9.13 -9.92
CA PHE A 104 2.18 8.49 -10.14
C PHE A 104 2.43 8.27 -11.63
N THR A 105 3.43 8.96 -12.16
CA THR A 105 4.00 8.69 -13.49
C THR A 105 5.34 7.97 -13.30
N ALA A 106 5.50 6.80 -13.93
CA ALA A 106 6.74 6.00 -13.85
C ALA A 106 8.00 6.79 -14.29
N ALA A 107 7.83 7.83 -15.11
CA ALA A 107 8.90 8.74 -15.51
C ALA A 107 9.49 9.55 -14.34
N ALA A 108 8.69 9.90 -13.32
CA ALA A 108 9.17 10.65 -12.17
C ALA A 108 10.06 9.81 -11.24
N ALA A 109 9.78 8.51 -11.10
CA ALA A 109 10.58 7.60 -10.28
C ALA A 109 11.90 7.16 -10.95
N ALA A 110 11.94 7.12 -12.28
CA ALA A 110 13.16 6.81 -13.04
C ALA A 110 14.15 7.98 -13.10
N GLY A 111 13.68 9.22 -12.93
CA GLY A 111 14.52 10.43 -12.96
C GLY A 111 15.48 10.57 -11.78
N GLU A 112 15.15 10.01 -10.61
CA GLU A 112 16.00 10.09 -9.41
C GLU A 112 17.10 9.02 -9.37
N ALA A 113 16.93 7.89 -10.06
CA ALA A 113 17.94 6.81 -10.10
C ALA A 113 19.07 7.07 -11.10
N GLY A 114 18.94 8.05 -12.00
CA GLY A 114 19.89 8.31 -13.09
C GLY A 114 20.96 9.38 -12.80
N SER A 115 20.95 10.06 -11.65
CA SER A 115 21.77 11.26 -11.41
C SER A 115 23.09 11.03 -10.64
N THR A 116 23.54 9.80 -10.43
CA THR A 116 24.80 9.53 -9.68
C THR A 116 25.91 8.82 -10.49
N ALA A 117 25.87 8.87 -11.82
CA ALA A 117 26.91 8.26 -12.66
C ALA A 117 27.40 9.20 -13.78
N ALA A 118 28.00 10.33 -13.42
CA ALA A 118 28.94 11.06 -14.27
C ALA A 118 29.73 12.07 -13.43
N GLY A 119 30.90 11.68 -12.95
CA GLY A 119 31.77 12.54 -12.14
C GLY A 119 33.09 11.85 -11.80
N ASN A 120 33.92 11.63 -12.81
CA ASN A 120 35.37 11.84 -12.84
C ASN A 120 35.95 11.41 -14.18
#